data_AF-A0A0L0P2M8-F1
#
_entry.id   AF-A0A0L0P2M8-F1
#
_cell.length_a   1.000
_cell.length_b   1.000
_cell.length_c   1.000
_cell.angle_alpha   90.00
_cell.angle_beta   90.00
_cell.angle_gamma   90.00
#
_symmetry.space_group_name_H-M   'P 1'
#
loop_
_entity.id
_entity.type
_entity.pdbx_description
1 polymer ?
#
loop_
_entity_poly.entity_id
_entity_poly.type
_entity_poly.pdbx_seq_one_letter_code
_entity_poly.pdbx_strand_id
1 'polypeptide(L)'
;MSKKPYDGVDLPTNPNLPAWILTPKEEQVIFERWRKKAFAKCDDLIKAYVECSNSYENPMDAMKKCEAANKRSLDCVQSYQKMEYLDQERDILIAEKKLKQKLYRQQLQAAREAEAKNIQK
;
A
#
# COMPACT_ATOMS: atom_id res chain seq x y z
N MET A 1 8.54 8.14 -18.81
CA MET A 1 8.35 8.65 -17.44
C MET A 1 8.33 7.47 -16.48
N SER A 2 9.36 7.32 -15.64
CA SER A 2 9.36 6.29 -14.58
C SER A 2 8.38 6.74 -13.50
N LYS A 3 7.21 6.11 -13.41
CA LYS A 3 6.23 6.38 -12.35
C LYS A 3 6.84 5.87 -11.04
N LYS A 4 7.28 6.77 -10.16
CA LYS A 4 7.73 6.39 -8.82
C LYS A 4 6.55 5.72 -8.10
N PRO A 5 6.77 4.60 -7.39
CA PRO A 5 5.73 3.99 -6.57
C PRO A 5 5.26 5.01 -5.53
N TYR A 6 3.97 4.97 -5.17
CA TYR A 6 3.42 5.85 -4.14
C TYR A 6 3.75 5.37 -2.72
N ASP A 7 4.53 4.29 -2.61
CA ASP A 7 5.05 3.77 -1.34
C ASP A 7 5.85 4.85 -0.59
N GLY A 8 5.37 5.22 0.60
CA GLY A 8 5.94 6.28 1.44
C GLY A 8 5.56 7.72 1.07
N VAL A 9 4.68 7.95 0.09
CA VAL A 9 4.20 9.30 -0.26
C VAL A 9 3.04 9.67 0.66
N ASP A 10 3.21 10.74 1.45
CA ASP A 10 2.09 11.34 2.18
C ASP A 10 1.16 12.04 1.20
N LEU A 11 0.05 11.38 0.86
CA LEU A 11 -0.93 11.98 -0.05
C LEU A 11 -1.67 13.10 0.68
N PRO A 12 -1.83 14.28 0.06
CA PRO A 12 -2.58 15.38 0.66
C PRO A 12 -4.05 14.95 0.82
N THR A 13 -4.43 14.59 2.04
CA THR A 13 -5.81 14.32 2.40
C THR A 13 -6.52 15.65 2.62
N ASN A 14 -7.63 15.89 1.92
CA ASN A 14 -8.47 17.05 2.18
C ASN A 14 -9.14 16.90 3.57
N PRO A 15 -8.85 17.79 4.54
CA PRO A 15 -9.38 17.68 5.90
C PRO A 15 -10.89 17.92 6.00
N ASN A 16 -11.51 18.49 4.94
CA ASN A 16 -12.95 18.75 4.88
C ASN A 16 -13.76 17.58 4.31
N LEU A 17 -13.09 16.57 3.72
CA LEU A 17 -13.76 15.38 3.25
C LEU A 17 -13.87 14.33 4.36
N PRO A 18 -14.98 13.58 4.43
CA PRO A 18 -15.08 12.45 5.34
C PRO A 18 -13.93 11.45 5.11
N ALA A 19 -13.39 10.91 6.20
CA ALA A 19 -12.23 10.02 6.15
C ALA A 19 -12.47 8.72 5.35
N TRP A 20 -13.73 8.30 5.21
CA TRP A 20 -14.14 7.13 4.44
C TRP A 20 -14.16 7.36 2.92
N ILE A 21 -14.07 8.60 2.45
CA ILE A 21 -13.95 8.89 1.02
C ILE A 21 -12.50 8.69 0.60
N LEU A 22 -12.28 7.74 -0.29
CA LEU A 22 -10.97 7.44 -0.87
C LEU A 22 -10.85 8.08 -2.25
N THR A 23 -9.79 8.85 -2.46
CA THR A 23 -9.46 9.43 -3.77
C THR A 23 -8.82 8.39 -4.68
N PRO A 24 -8.83 8.58 -6.02
CA PRO A 24 -8.19 7.64 -6.94
C PRO A 24 -6.69 7.40 -6.65
N LYS A 25 -5.97 8.40 -6.12
CA LYS A 25 -4.57 8.25 -5.72
C LYS A 25 -4.42 7.41 -4.45
N GLU A 26 -5.31 7.58 -3.48
CA GLU A 26 -5.31 6.78 -2.26
C GLU A 26 -5.65 5.31 -2.57
N GLU A 27 -6.60 5.06 -3.47
CA GLU A 27 -6.90 3.70 -3.97
C GLU A 27 -5.69 3.07 -4.68
N GLN A 28 -4.90 3.85 -5.44
CA GLN A 28 -3.64 3.36 -6.00
C GLN A 28 -2.64 2.94 -4.92
N VAL A 29 -2.48 3.73 -3.85
CA VAL A 29 -1.63 3.39 -2.70
C VAL A 29 -2.11 2.11 -2.01
N ILE A 30 -3.42 1.99 -1.79
CA ILE A 30 -4.05 0.80 -1.20
C ILE A 30 -3.73 -0.44 -2.05
N PHE A 31 -3.89 -0.33 -3.37
CA PHE A 31 -3.58 -1.42 -4.30
C PHE A 31 -2.10 -1.80 -4.27
N GLU A 32 -1.19 -0.82 -4.24
CA GLU A 32 0.25 -1.07 -4.13
C GLU A 32 0.63 -1.75 -2.81
N ARG A 33 0.10 -1.27 -1.67
CA ARG A 33 0.32 -1.86 -0.34
C ARG A 33 -0.20 -3.29 -0.28
N TRP A 34 -1.42 -3.51 -0.76
CA TRP A 34 -2.05 -4.82 -0.85
C TRP A 34 -1.21 -5.79 -1.68
N ARG A 35 -0.80 -5.37 -2.88
CA ARG A 35 0.06 -6.18 -3.76
C ARG A 35 1.38 -6.50 -3.08
N LYS A 36 2.06 -5.52 -2.50
CA LYS A 36 3.34 -5.74 -1.79
C LYS A 36 3.20 -6.75 -0.66
N LYS A 37 2.12 -6.66 0.13
CA LYS A 37 1.82 -7.62 1.21
C LYS A 37 1.51 -9.03 0.69
N ALA A 38 0.78 -9.15 -0.42
CA ALA A 38 0.51 -10.43 -1.05
C ALA A 38 1.80 -11.10 -1.54
N PHE A 39 2.68 -10.34 -2.20
CA PHE A 39 3.99 -10.85 -2.65
C PHE A 39 4.90 -11.22 -1.48
N ALA A 40 4.93 -10.42 -0.40
CA ALA A 40 5.73 -10.70 0.78
C ALA A 40 5.37 -12.02 1.47
N LYS A 41 4.09 -12.44 1.41
CA LYS A 41 3.64 -13.74 1.95
C LYS A 41 4.11 -14.94 1.12
N CYS A 42 4.49 -14.73 -0.13
CA CYS A 42 4.91 -15.78 -1.07
C CYS A 42 6.39 -15.67 -1.43
N ASP A 43 7.16 -14.88 -0.67
CA ASP A 43 8.55 -14.51 -0.98
C ASP A 43 9.45 -15.75 -1.16
N ASP A 44 9.27 -16.77 -0.32
CA ASP A 44 10.04 -18.01 -0.40
C ASP A 44 9.79 -18.80 -1.70
N LEU A 45 8.53 -18.86 -2.14
CA LEU A 45 8.17 -19.52 -3.40
C LEU A 45 8.67 -18.74 -4.62
N ILE A 46 8.65 -17.41 -4.53
CA ILE A 46 9.18 -16.53 -5.57
C ILE A 46 10.71 -16.68 -5.65
N LYS A 47 11.41 -16.72 -4.51
CA LYS A 47 12.86 -16.97 -4.45
C LYS A 47 13.22 -18.31 -5.08
N ALA A 48 12.51 -19.38 -4.75
CA ALA A 48 12.73 -20.70 -5.35
C ALA A 48 12.55 -20.69 -6.88
N TYR A 49 11.56 -19.95 -7.39
CA TYR A 49 11.40 -19.74 -8.83
C TYR A 49 12.58 -18.95 -9.43
N VAL A 50 13.00 -17.87 -8.79
CA VAL A 50 14.12 -17.03 -9.25
C VAL A 50 15.44 -17.81 -9.27
N GLU A 51 15.73 -18.57 -8.22
CA GLU A 51 16.89 -19.45 -8.13
C GLU A 51 16.88 -20.49 -9.25
N CYS A 52 15.73 -21.11 -9.50
CA CYS A 52 15.57 -22.02 -10.63
C CYS A 52 15.81 -21.29 -11.95
N SER A 53 15.19 -20.13 -12.18
CA SER A 53 15.32 -19.41 -13.45
C SER A 53 16.75 -18.94 -13.72
N ASN A 54 17.48 -18.54 -12.67
CA ASN A 54 18.86 -18.10 -12.77
C ASN A 54 19.85 -19.25 -13.01
N SER A 55 19.44 -20.50 -12.82
CA SER A 55 20.27 -21.67 -13.11
C SER A 55 20.36 -22.00 -14.61
N TYR A 56 19.58 -21.32 -15.46
CA TYR A 56 19.56 -21.52 -16.91
C TYR A 56 20.05 -20.26 -17.63
N GLU A 57 20.92 -20.43 -18.63
CA GLU A 57 21.41 -19.31 -19.45
C GLU A 57 20.35 -18.78 -20.43
N ASN A 58 19.46 -19.65 -20.89
CA ASN A 58 18.41 -19.31 -21.84
C ASN A 58 17.06 -19.08 -21.11
N PRO A 59 16.45 -17.88 -21.24
CA PRO A 59 15.15 -17.57 -20.64
C PRO A 59 14.02 -18.52 -21.05
N MET A 60 14.05 -19.06 -22.27
CA MET A 60 13.03 -19.99 -22.75
C MET A 60 13.12 -21.35 -22.06
N ASP A 61 14.34 -21.79 -21.74
CA ASP A 61 14.57 -23.02 -21.00
C ASP A 61 14.22 -22.85 -19.53
N ALA A 62 14.59 -21.71 -18.92
CA ALA A 62 14.16 -21.34 -17.58
C ALA A 62 12.63 -21.39 -17.45
N MET A 63 11.89 -20.78 -18.38
CA MET A 63 10.43 -20.72 -18.33
C MET A 63 9.79 -22.11 -18.38
N LYS A 64 10.31 -23.01 -19.22
CA LYS A 64 9.80 -24.39 -19.36
C LYS A 64 10.21 -25.27 -18.18
N LYS A 65 11.46 -25.21 -17.74
CA LYS A 65 12.01 -26.10 -16.71
C LYS A 65 11.60 -25.68 -15.30
N CYS A 66 11.39 -24.39 -15.07
CA CYS A 66 10.94 -23.84 -13.79
C CYS A 66 9.43 -23.59 -13.74
N GLU A 67 8.66 -24.08 -14.71
CA GLU A 67 7.21 -23.86 -14.81
C GLU A 67 6.48 -24.26 -13.52
N ALA A 68 6.86 -25.40 -12.92
CA ALA A 68 6.25 -25.87 -11.67
C ALA A 68 6.52 -24.93 -10.49
N ALA A 69 7.73 -24.37 -10.39
CA ALA A 69 8.08 -23.41 -9.34
C ALA A 69 7.36 -22.07 -9.56
N ASN A 70 7.30 -21.61 -10.81
CA ASN A 70 6.54 -20.42 -11.20
C ASN A 70 5.05 -20.56 -10.87
N LYS A 71 4.47 -21.71 -11.22
CA LYS A 71 3.06 -21.98 -10.94
C LYS A 71 2.76 -21.93 -9.44
N ARG A 72 3.59 -22.54 -8.60
CA ARG A 72 3.41 -22.50 -7.14
C ARG A 72 3.49 -21.07 -6.60
N SER A 73 4.44 -20.26 -7.09
CA SER A 73 4.58 -18.87 -6.64
C SER A 73 3.36 -18.02 -7.05
N LEU A 74 2.88 -18.18 -8.28
CA LEU A 74 1.70 -17.49 -8.80
C LEU A 74 0.41 -17.93 -8.09
N ASP A 75 0.22 -19.24 -7.90
CA ASP A 75 -0.96 -19.78 -7.20
C ASP A 75 -1.00 -19.27 -5.74
N CYS A 76 0.16 -19.16 -5.07
CA CYS A 76 0.27 -18.54 -3.76
C CYS A 76 -0.17 -17.07 -3.78
N VAL A 77 0.38 -16.26 -4.69
CA VAL A 77 0.05 -14.83 -4.77
C VAL A 77 -1.44 -14.65 -5.07
N GLN A 78 -2.01 -15.46 -5.97
CA GLN A 78 -3.43 -15.42 -6.31
C GLN A 78 -4.33 -15.71 -5.10
N SER A 79 -3.91 -16.60 -4.20
CA SER A 79 -4.66 -16.90 -2.97
C SER A 79 -4.81 -15.70 -2.02
N TYR A 80 -3.87 -14.74 -2.08
CA TYR A 80 -3.89 -13.51 -1.29
C TYR A 80 -4.43 -12.30 -2.07
N GLN A 81 -4.61 -12.42 -3.39
CA GLN A 81 -5.23 -11.40 -4.21
C GLN A 81 -6.77 -11.47 -4.16
N LYS A 82 -7.33 -11.47 -2.94
CA LYS A 82 -8.77 -11.43 -2.69
C LYS A 82 -9.24 -10.03 -2.30
N MET A 83 -10.49 -9.72 -2.62
CA MET A 83 -11.15 -8.46 -2.24
C MET A 83 -11.11 -8.22 -0.73
N GLU A 84 -11.26 -9.27 0.08
CA GLU A 84 -11.19 -9.19 1.54
C GLU A 84 -9.88 -8.57 2.05
N TYR A 85 -8.76 -8.92 1.43
CA TYR A 85 -7.46 -8.35 1.80
C TYR A 85 -7.28 -6.93 1.26
N LEU A 86 -7.94 -6.57 0.15
CA LEU A 86 -7.94 -5.20 -0.35
C LEU A 86 -8.76 -4.28 0.57
N ASP A 87 -9.91 -4.76 1.04
CA ASP A 87 -10.77 -4.02 1.97
C ASP A 87 -10.09 -3.79 3.33
N GLN A 88 -9.30 -4.76 3.81
CA GLN A 88 -8.44 -4.55 4.99
C GLN A 88 -7.45 -3.38 4.79
N GLU A 89 -6.83 -3.25 3.63
CA GLU A 89 -5.93 -2.13 3.35
C GLU A 89 -6.68 -0.79 3.23
N ARG A 90 -7.93 -0.79 2.73
CA ARG A 90 -8.81 0.39 2.75
C ARG A 90 -9.09 0.83 4.17
N ASP A 91 -9.48 -0.10 5.03
CA ASP A 91 -9.80 0.19 6.43
C ASP A 91 -8.60 0.75 7.20
N ILE A 92 -7.40 0.21 6.95
CA ILE A 92 -6.15 0.74 7.50
C ILE A 92 -5.96 2.20 7.08
N LEU A 93 -6.09 2.51 5.79
CA LEU A 93 -5.89 3.88 5.30
C LEU A 93 -6.99 4.84 5.81
N ILE A 94 -8.23 4.38 5.92
CA ILE A 94 -9.33 5.16 6.51
C ILE A 94 -9.04 5.45 7.99
N ALA A 95 -8.50 4.48 8.75
CA ALA A 95 -8.10 4.68 10.15
C ALA A 95 -6.95 5.70 10.27
N GLU A 96 -5.94 5.62 9.41
CA GLU A 96 -4.86 6.60 9.31
C GLU A 96 -5.41 8.02 9.04
N LYS A 97 -6.36 8.15 8.09
CA LYS A 97 -7.03 9.43 7.79
C LYS A 97 -7.79 9.98 8.98
N LYS A 98 -8.55 9.14 9.70
CA LYS A 98 -9.28 9.56 10.91
C LYS A 98 -8.34 10.13 11.97
N LEU A 99 -7.19 9.48 12.18
CA LEU A 99 -6.18 9.94 13.12
C LEU A 99 -5.60 11.30 12.70
N LYS A 100 -5.19 11.43 11.42
CA LYS A 100 -4.64 12.69 10.88
C LYS A 100 -5.63 13.84 10.99
N GLN A 101 -6.90 13.62 10.65
CA GLN A 101 -7.94 14.64 10.79
C GLN A 101 -8.17 15.05 12.24
N LYS A 102 -8.11 14.11 13.20
CA LYS A 102 -8.22 14.43 14.63
C LYS A 102 -7.07 15.33 15.08
N LEU A 103 -5.83 14.97 14.73
CA LEU A 103 -4.64 15.75 15.07
C LEU A 103 -4.69 17.15 14.45
N TYR A 104 -5.10 17.26 13.19
CA TYR A 104 -5.26 18.55 12.51
C TYR A 104 -6.28 19.46 13.21
N ARG A 105 -7.44 18.91 13.61
CA ARG A 105 -8.45 19.66 14.37
C ARG A 105 -7.93 20.14 15.73
N GLN A 106 -7.17 19.31 16.44
CA GLN A 106 -6.55 19.69 17.73
C GLN A 106 -5.53 20.82 17.55
N GLN A 107 -4.69 20.76 16.51
CA GLN A 107 -3.72 21.81 16.20
C GLN A 107 -4.39 23.13 15.85
N LEU A 108 -5.46 23.09 15.03
CA LEU A 108 -6.25 24.29 14.70
C LEU A 108 -6.89 24.92 15.93
N GLN A 109 -7.42 24.11 16.84
CA GLN A 109 -8.01 24.61 18.08
C GLN A 109 -6.95 25.28 18.98
N ALA A 110 -5.80 24.63 19.17
CA ALA A 110 -4.70 25.18 19.96
C ALA A 110 -4.17 26.50 19.38
N ALA A 111 -4.06 26.61 18.04
CA ALA A 111 -3.65 27.84 17.37
C ALA A 111 -4.65 28.98 17.61
N ARG A 112 -5.96 28.71 17.47
CA ARG A 112 -7.02 29.70 17.74
C ARG A 112 -7.02 30.17 19.20
N GLU A 113 -6.80 29.27 20.14
CA GLU A 113 -6.71 29.61 21.56
C GLU A 113 -5.47 30.47 21.87
N ALA A 114 -4.34 30.20 21.21
CA ALA A 114 -3.13 31.02 21.33
C ALA A 114 -3.32 32.43 20.75
N GLU A 115 -3.95 32.55 19.58
CA GLU A 115 -4.30 33.84 18.97
C GLU A 115 -5.25 34.64 19.86
N ALA A 116 -6.30 34.01 20.40
CA ALA A 116 -7.25 34.67 21.29
C ALA A 116 -6.57 35.21 22.57
N LYS A 117 -5.62 34.46 23.15
CA LYS A 117 -4.84 34.90 24.31
C LYS A 117 -3.89 36.07 23.99
N ASN A 118 -3.33 36.11 22.79
CA ASN A 118 -2.47 37.21 22.36
C ASN A 118 -3.25 38.51 22.11
N ILE A 119 -4.51 38.43 21.66
CA ILE A 119 -5.37 39.61 21.44
C ILE A 119 -5.86 40.22 22.77
N GLN A 120 -5.97 39.42 23.83
CA GLN A 120 -6.41 39.87 25.16
C GLN A 120 -5.29 40.46 26.04
N LYS A 121 -4.05 40.46 25.56
CA LYS A 121 -2.85 40.89 26.29
C LYS A 121 -2.34 42.21 25.73
#